data_AF-A0A9J7ABL4-F1
#
_entry.id   AF-A0A9J7ABL4-F1
#
_cell.length_a   1.000
_cell.length_b   1.000
_cell.length_c   1.000
_cell.angle_alpha   90.00
_cell.angle_beta   90.00
_cell.angle_gamma   90.00
#
_symmetry.space_group_name_H-M   'P 1'
#
loop_
_entity.id
_entity.type
_entity.pdbx_description
1 polymer ?
#
loop_
_entity_poly.entity_id
_entity_poly.type
_entity_poly.pdbx_seq_one_letter_code
_entity_poly.pdbx_strand_id
1 'polypeptide(L)'
;MQIPSILLIVGLEIVLALILVCLLGFFHLRKLRRLLNRQQEQLRQSLEAPAADNQTPNPLDHQLKSAYKHFYDQEPEADINTPSRDLSPSAQLAAIHYHLLSHLGPEAAEGTWEQADEKLHNLLETQASDETAPELAQAQKRIQNLEKFKKLFFDMEQQWEHARSEAQQYYEQLMAMSAEVEDPEKFNQLLNQYNSLYDDIHQHFTSAVSAPTDTGQSDATRLVTVTRADPRTAEELNKLRNVAADQHKIIGKLQKQLQDAQSAEEKEAVIQQLQGQLEQQLRYVKESETCVQLLESELEATISKLNELENQQEGGADKDQEIEEMRATLHQFTLETKDLLLHLETLEKENLELKDTTNRDDSPALSQLQQSYTELQAQYTELEERYLELRSKGST
;
A
#
# COMPACT_ATOMS: atom_id res chain seq x y z
N MET A 1 -23.01 -58.74 -4.90
CA MET A 1 -23.22 -57.27 -4.86
C MET A 1 -22.58 -56.69 -6.09
N GLN A 2 -23.38 -56.21 -7.04
CA GLN A 2 -22.89 -55.59 -8.27
C GLN A 2 -22.55 -54.14 -7.94
N ILE A 3 -21.27 -53.77 -8.06
CA ILE A 3 -20.85 -52.38 -7.89
C ILE A 3 -21.48 -51.59 -9.04
N PRO A 4 -22.21 -50.50 -8.76
CA PRO A 4 -22.88 -49.72 -9.80
C PRO A 4 -21.82 -49.16 -10.75
N SER A 5 -22.02 -49.35 -12.05
CA SER A 5 -21.08 -48.96 -13.12
C SER A 5 -20.68 -47.47 -13.07
N ILE A 6 -21.50 -46.62 -12.45
CA ILE A 6 -21.25 -45.20 -12.24
C ILE A 6 -20.03 -44.96 -11.35
N LEU A 7 -19.82 -45.80 -10.33
CA LEU A 7 -18.67 -45.68 -9.41
C LEU A 7 -17.34 -45.99 -10.10
N LEU A 8 -17.36 -46.87 -11.11
CA LEU A 8 -16.19 -47.16 -11.94
C LEU A 8 -15.85 -46.00 -12.89
N ILE A 9 -16.85 -45.30 -13.43
CA ILE A 9 -16.63 -44.14 -14.31
C ILE A 9 -16.00 -42.99 -13.53
N VAL A 10 -16.53 -42.68 -12.34
CA VAL A 10 -15.97 -41.65 -11.46
C VAL A 10 -14.54 -42.02 -11.01
N GLY A 11 -14.31 -43.29 -10.67
CA GLY A 11 -12.96 -43.76 -10.32
C GLY A 11 -11.96 -43.60 -11.46
N LEU A 12 -12.38 -43.88 -12.71
CA LEU A 12 -11.53 -43.71 -13.90
C LEU A 12 -11.19 -42.24 -14.14
N GLU A 13 -12.14 -41.34 -13.96
CA GLU A 13 -11.93 -39.89 -14.14
C GLU A 13 -10.92 -39.33 -13.14
N ILE A 14 -11.00 -39.74 -11.86
CA ILE A 14 -10.05 -39.34 -10.82
C ILE A 14 -8.64 -39.82 -11.16
N VAL A 15 -8.49 -41.08 -11.61
CA VAL A 15 -7.18 -41.62 -12.00
C VAL A 15 -6.60 -40.85 -13.18
N LEU A 16 -7.43 -40.49 -14.16
CA LEU A 16 -7.00 -39.74 -15.34
C LEU A 16 -6.56 -38.31 -14.98
N ALA A 17 -7.29 -37.64 -14.09
CA ALA A 17 -6.90 -36.34 -13.55
C ALA A 17 -5.55 -36.42 -12.81
N LEU A 18 -5.34 -37.47 -12.01
CA LEU A 18 -4.10 -37.66 -11.25
C LEU A 18 -2.90 -37.91 -12.17
N ILE A 19 -3.08 -38.69 -13.25
CA ILE A 19 -2.05 -38.88 -14.28
C ILE A 19 -1.69 -37.56 -14.96
N LEU A 20 -2.68 -36.71 -15.26
CA LEU A 20 -2.47 -35.42 -15.91
C LEU A 20 -1.65 -34.48 -15.01
N VAL A 21 -1.95 -34.44 -13.71
CA VAL A 21 -1.17 -33.68 -12.72
C VAL A 21 0.27 -34.20 -12.64
N CYS A 22 0.48 -35.52 -12.63
CA CYS A 22 1.82 -36.10 -12.63
C CYS A 22 2.61 -35.73 -13.90
N LEU A 23 1.97 -35.72 -15.07
CA LEU A 23 2.61 -35.31 -16.33
C LEU A 23 3.01 -33.83 -16.33
N LEU A 24 2.15 -32.95 -15.81
CA LEU A 24 2.47 -31.53 -15.65
C LEU A 24 3.65 -31.33 -14.68
N GLY A 25 3.64 -32.03 -13.54
CA GLY A 25 4.76 -32.00 -12.58
C GLY A 25 6.07 -32.44 -13.22
N PHE A 26 6.05 -33.49 -14.04
CA PHE A 26 7.23 -33.95 -14.77
C PHE A 26 7.76 -32.90 -15.77
N PHE A 27 6.86 -32.18 -16.47
CA PHE A 27 7.25 -31.09 -17.36
C PHE A 27 7.91 -29.92 -16.61
N HIS A 28 7.36 -29.54 -15.45
CA HIS A 28 7.95 -28.50 -14.60
C HIS A 28 9.33 -28.89 -14.07
N LEU A 29 9.50 -30.13 -13.61
CA LEU A 29 10.80 -30.65 -13.17
C LEU A 29 11.83 -30.63 -14.32
N ARG A 30 11.41 -30.95 -15.55
CA ARG A 30 12.30 -30.88 -16.71
C ARG A 30 12.71 -29.45 -17.06
N LYS A 31 11.79 -28.48 -16.90
CA LYS A 31 12.07 -27.05 -17.12
C LYS A 31 13.03 -26.51 -16.07
N LEU A 32 12.82 -26.84 -14.79
CA LEU A 32 13.71 -26.49 -13.68
C LEU A 32 15.13 -27.04 -13.90
N ARG A 33 15.26 -28.30 -14.31
CA ARG A 33 16.56 -28.92 -14.58
C ARG A 33 17.32 -28.22 -15.72
N ARG A 34 16.62 -27.70 -16.74
CA ARG A 34 17.24 -26.91 -17.81
C ARG A 34 17.73 -25.55 -17.34
N LEU A 35 17.00 -24.89 -16.45
CA LEU A 35 17.40 -23.59 -15.87
C LEU A 35 18.62 -23.76 -14.96
N LEU A 36 18.62 -24.80 -14.14
CA LEU A 36 19.74 -25.12 -13.24
C LEU A 36 21.03 -25.39 -14.02
N ASN A 37 20.96 -26.15 -15.11
CA ASN A 37 22.11 -26.39 -15.97
C ASN A 37 22.65 -25.09 -16.61
N ARG A 38 21.77 -24.17 -17.01
CA ARG A 38 22.18 -22.86 -17.56
C ARG A 38 22.89 -22.00 -16.52
N GLN A 39 22.42 -22.00 -15.27
CA GLN A 39 23.07 -21.26 -14.20
C GLN A 39 24.42 -21.87 -13.81
N GLN A 40 24.54 -23.20 -13.78
CA GLN A 40 25.84 -23.86 -13.59
C GLN A 40 26.84 -23.53 -14.70
N GLU A 41 26.38 -23.40 -15.94
CA GLU A 41 27.23 -23.04 -17.07
C GLU A 41 27.70 -21.57 -16.99
N GLN A 42 26.84 -20.67 -16.54
CA GLN A 42 27.21 -19.27 -16.24
C GLN A 42 28.22 -19.17 -15.09
N LEU A 43 28.03 -19.95 -14.01
CA LEU A 43 28.97 -19.99 -12.89
C LEU A 43 30.33 -20.53 -13.31
N ARG A 44 30.37 -21.57 -14.14
CA ARG A 44 31.63 -22.08 -14.71
C ARG A 44 32.33 -21.04 -15.58
N GLN A 45 31.58 -20.31 -16.41
CA GLN A 45 32.15 -19.22 -17.22
C GLN A 45 32.71 -18.09 -16.36
N SER A 46 32.10 -17.76 -15.21
CA SER A 46 32.65 -16.77 -14.28
C SER A 46 33.89 -17.27 -13.50
N LEU A 47 34.00 -18.58 -13.27
CA LEU A 47 35.13 -19.20 -12.57
C LEU A 47 36.34 -19.47 -13.49
N GLU A 48 36.13 -19.68 -14.79
CA GLU A 48 37.20 -19.90 -15.77
C GLU A 48 37.76 -18.60 -16.40
N ALA A 49 37.19 -17.43 -16.09
CA ALA A 49 37.82 -16.16 -16.43
C ALA A 49 39.12 -16.00 -15.61
N PRO A 50 40.30 -15.94 -16.25
CA PRO A 50 41.55 -16.34 -15.60
C PRO A 50 42.06 -15.33 -14.57
N ALA A 51 42.59 -15.88 -13.49
CA ALA A 51 43.43 -15.25 -12.47
C ALA A 51 44.68 -14.60 -13.09
N ALA A 52 44.54 -13.34 -13.51
CA ALA A 52 45.65 -12.49 -13.91
C ALA A 52 45.42 -11.06 -13.38
N ASP A 53 45.57 -10.86 -12.07
CA ASP A 53 46.52 -9.88 -11.53
C ASP A 53 46.58 -9.99 -9.99
N ASN A 54 47.76 -10.28 -9.47
CA ASN A 54 48.03 -10.31 -8.03
C ASN A 54 48.27 -8.87 -7.54
N GLN A 55 47.22 -8.18 -7.14
CA GLN A 55 47.27 -7.04 -6.21
C GLN A 55 45.87 -6.92 -5.59
N THR A 56 45.63 -7.54 -4.44
CA THR A 56 44.42 -7.31 -3.65
C THR A 56 44.44 -5.87 -3.13
N PRO A 57 43.60 -4.95 -3.65
CA PRO A 57 43.44 -3.64 -3.03
C PRO A 57 42.70 -3.85 -1.72
N ASN A 58 43.05 -3.11 -0.67
CA ASN A 58 42.31 -3.15 0.59
C ASN A 58 40.80 -2.97 0.29
N PRO A 59 39.91 -3.80 0.85
CA PRO A 59 38.48 -3.73 0.57
C PRO A 59 37.89 -2.36 0.91
N LEU A 60 38.49 -1.67 1.88
CA LEU A 60 38.20 -0.28 2.24
C LEU A 60 38.50 0.70 1.10
N ASP A 61 39.60 0.55 0.37
CA ASP A 61 39.94 1.43 -0.75
C ASP A 61 38.97 1.25 -1.92
N HIS A 62 38.48 0.03 -2.12
CA HIS A 62 37.45 -0.26 -3.12
C HIS A 62 36.11 0.39 -2.73
N GLN A 63 35.71 0.27 -1.47
CA GLN A 63 34.47 0.88 -0.97
C GLN A 63 34.54 2.41 -0.99
N LEU A 64 35.67 3.00 -0.59
CA LEU A 64 35.89 4.44 -0.59
C LEU A 64 35.89 5.01 -2.02
N LYS A 65 36.55 4.32 -2.97
CA LYS A 65 36.47 4.67 -4.40
C LYS A 65 35.06 4.50 -4.96
N SER A 66 34.31 3.49 -4.53
CA SER A 66 32.94 3.27 -5.00
C SER A 66 31.97 4.36 -4.49
N ALA A 67 32.10 4.77 -3.23
CA ALA A 67 31.30 5.84 -2.63
C ALA A 67 31.66 7.20 -3.27
N TYR A 68 32.94 7.47 -3.49
CA TYR A 68 33.41 8.67 -4.19
C TYR A 68 32.89 8.73 -5.63
N LYS A 69 32.98 7.61 -6.36
CA LYS A 69 32.47 7.52 -7.73
C LYS A 69 30.95 7.71 -7.78
N HIS A 70 30.22 7.09 -6.88
CA HIS A 70 28.76 7.23 -6.81
C HIS A 70 28.32 8.66 -6.50
N PHE A 71 29.09 9.41 -5.71
CA PHE A 71 28.85 10.84 -5.48
C PHE A 71 29.11 11.67 -6.74
N TYR A 72 30.27 11.50 -7.38
CA TYR A 72 30.63 12.25 -8.59
C TYR A 72 29.79 11.93 -9.83
N ASP A 73 29.30 10.68 -9.94
CA ASP A 73 28.37 10.28 -11.01
C ASP A 73 27.00 10.97 -10.85
N GLN A 74 26.64 11.38 -9.63
CA GLN A 74 25.38 12.09 -9.35
C GLN A 74 25.54 13.60 -9.41
N GLU A 75 26.64 14.16 -8.88
CA GLU A 75 26.91 15.60 -8.91
C GLU A 75 28.41 15.89 -9.13
N PRO A 76 28.84 16.14 -10.38
CA PRO A 76 30.26 16.27 -10.72
C PRO A 76 30.89 17.62 -10.32
N GLU A 77 30.08 18.63 -10.01
CA GLU A 77 30.53 19.98 -9.63
C GLU A 77 30.52 20.23 -8.11
N ALA A 78 29.95 19.30 -7.33
CA ALA A 78 29.84 19.45 -5.88
C ALA A 78 31.09 18.95 -5.15
N ASP A 79 31.51 19.67 -4.11
CA ASP A 79 32.60 19.21 -3.23
C ASP A 79 32.04 18.23 -2.19
N ILE A 80 32.54 16.99 -2.22
CA ILE A 80 32.17 15.91 -1.29
C ILE A 80 32.47 16.26 0.18
N ASN A 81 33.38 17.22 0.44
CA ASN A 81 33.75 17.66 1.78
C ASN A 81 32.77 18.68 2.39
N THR A 82 31.93 19.32 1.56
CA THR A 82 30.92 20.29 2.00
C THR A 82 29.55 19.90 1.43
N PRO A 83 28.86 18.92 2.03
CA PRO A 83 27.52 18.55 1.59
C PRO A 83 26.60 19.76 1.80
N SER A 84 26.25 20.43 0.71
CA SER A 84 25.32 21.57 0.68
C SER A 84 23.86 21.08 0.68
N ARG A 85 22.93 21.92 1.14
CA ARG A 85 21.50 21.58 1.31
C ARG A 85 20.77 21.31 -0.02
N ASP A 86 21.36 21.72 -1.14
CA ASP A 86 20.76 21.62 -2.47
C ASP A 86 21.05 20.28 -3.18
N LEU A 87 21.83 19.39 -2.55
CA LEU A 87 22.20 18.10 -3.14
C LEU A 87 21.06 17.09 -3.12
N SER A 88 21.01 16.21 -4.11
CA SER A 88 20.07 15.08 -4.12
C SER A 88 20.24 14.19 -2.87
N PRO A 89 19.15 13.63 -2.30
CA PRO A 89 19.22 12.87 -1.03
C PRO A 89 20.12 11.62 -1.13
N SER A 90 20.27 11.05 -2.33
CA SER A 90 21.21 9.96 -2.60
C SER A 90 22.67 10.43 -2.64
N ALA A 91 22.94 11.63 -3.15
CA ALA A 91 24.28 12.22 -3.14
C ALA A 91 24.69 12.62 -1.71
N GLN A 92 23.76 13.12 -0.90
CA GLN A 92 24.00 13.40 0.51
C GLN A 92 24.37 12.11 1.28
N LEU A 93 23.64 11.01 1.03
CA LEU A 93 23.94 9.72 1.64
C LEU A 93 25.30 9.17 1.19
N ALA A 94 25.66 9.33 -0.09
CA ALA A 94 26.96 8.91 -0.61
C ALA A 94 28.11 9.74 -0.01
N ALA A 95 27.92 11.06 0.19
CA ALA A 95 28.89 11.91 0.86
C ALA A 95 29.07 11.51 2.34
N ILE A 96 27.97 11.25 3.06
CA ILE A 96 28.02 10.78 4.45
C ILE A 96 28.74 9.43 4.55
N HIS A 97 28.43 8.50 3.63
CA HIS A 97 29.08 7.19 3.59
C HIS A 97 30.59 7.30 3.31
N TYR A 98 30.98 8.19 2.40
CA TYR A 98 32.39 8.49 2.13
C TYR A 98 33.10 9.08 3.35
N HIS A 99 32.49 10.06 4.04
CA HIS A 99 33.05 10.65 5.26
C HIS A 99 33.19 9.63 6.39
N LEU A 100 32.18 8.77 6.57
CA LEU A 100 32.22 7.71 7.56
C LEU A 100 33.39 6.76 7.29
N LEU A 101 33.50 6.25 6.06
CA LEU A 101 34.57 5.33 5.66
C LEU A 101 35.95 5.98 5.71
N SER A 102 36.07 7.27 5.41
CA SER A 102 37.34 8.01 5.47
C SER A 102 37.83 8.23 6.91
N HIS A 103 36.93 8.34 7.89
CA HIS A 103 37.28 8.52 9.30
C HIS A 103 37.49 7.20 10.06
N LEU A 104 36.93 6.09 9.55
CA LEU A 104 37.12 4.73 10.07
C LEU A 104 38.45 4.06 9.63
N GLY A 105 39.46 4.85 9.25
CA GLY A 105 40.80 4.35 8.99
C GLY A 105 41.38 3.52 10.17
N PRO A 106 42.45 2.74 9.96
CA PRO A 106 42.90 1.68 10.86
C PRO A 106 43.34 2.11 12.28
N GLU A 107 43.33 3.41 12.62
CA GLU A 107 43.70 3.95 13.93
C GLU A 107 42.51 4.49 14.77
N ALA A 108 41.26 4.34 14.31
CA ALA A 108 40.09 4.95 14.95
C ALA A 108 39.49 4.13 16.12
N ALA A 109 40.31 3.61 17.03
CA ALA A 109 39.85 2.72 18.10
C ALA A 109 39.34 3.42 19.38
N GLU A 110 39.59 4.72 19.61
CA GLU A 110 39.39 5.28 20.97
C GLU A 110 38.65 6.64 21.11
N GLY A 111 38.00 7.20 20.08
CA GLY A 111 37.31 8.48 20.33
C GLY A 111 36.30 9.04 19.31
N THR A 112 35.87 8.28 18.29
CA THR A 112 35.19 8.88 17.12
C THR A 112 33.70 8.58 16.99
N TRP A 113 33.13 7.65 17.76
CA TRP A 113 31.69 7.37 17.70
C TRP A 113 30.84 8.52 18.24
N GLU A 114 31.28 9.22 19.29
CA GLU A 114 30.56 10.39 19.82
C GLU A 114 30.58 11.57 18.84
N GLN A 115 31.69 11.79 18.11
CA GLN A 115 31.78 12.85 17.09
C GLN A 115 31.02 12.50 15.81
N ALA A 116 30.96 11.22 15.46
CA ALA A 116 30.15 10.74 14.34
C ALA A 116 28.65 10.81 14.68
N ASP A 117 28.28 10.45 15.91
CA ASP A 117 26.92 10.56 16.43
C ASP A 117 26.49 12.03 16.51
N GLU A 118 27.33 12.92 17.05
CA GLU A 118 27.04 14.37 17.14
C GLU A 118 26.87 15.02 15.74
N LYS A 119 27.66 14.62 14.74
CA LYS A 119 27.50 15.12 13.35
C LYS A 119 26.30 14.51 12.64
N LEU A 120 25.98 13.25 12.91
CA LEU A 120 24.80 12.57 12.36
C LEU A 120 23.52 13.12 13.00
N HIS A 121 23.55 13.43 14.30
CA HIS A 121 22.46 14.10 15.01
C HIS A 121 22.25 15.52 14.48
N ASN A 122 23.32 16.31 14.29
CA ASN A 122 23.20 17.63 13.68
C ASN A 122 22.62 17.57 12.26
N LEU A 123 23.00 16.59 11.41
CA LEU A 123 22.44 16.44 10.07
C LEU A 123 20.97 16.00 10.07
N LEU A 124 20.59 15.09 10.97
CA LEU A 124 19.20 14.63 11.14
C LEU A 124 18.30 15.72 11.75
N GLU A 125 18.80 16.49 12.72
CA GLU A 125 18.08 17.58 13.37
C GLU A 125 17.92 18.78 12.42
N THR A 126 18.87 18.99 11.50
CA THR A 126 18.73 19.96 10.39
C THR A 126 17.69 19.50 9.35
N GLN A 127 17.48 18.19 9.19
CA GLN A 127 16.42 17.62 8.34
C GLN A 127 15.01 17.72 8.97
N ALA A 128 14.91 17.69 10.31
CA ALA A 128 13.64 17.69 11.03
C ALA A 128 13.07 19.09 11.37
N SER A 129 13.86 20.16 11.24
CA SER A 129 13.52 21.43 11.90
C SER A 129 12.79 22.48 11.04
N ASP A 130 12.84 22.41 9.70
CA ASP A 130 12.18 23.43 8.85
C ASP A 130 10.93 22.94 8.08
N GLU A 131 10.89 21.69 7.60
CA GLU A 131 9.79 21.20 6.75
C GLU A 131 8.78 20.32 7.51
N THR A 132 9.22 19.51 8.49
CA THR A 132 8.31 18.61 9.22
C THR A 132 7.61 19.28 10.41
N ALA A 133 8.17 20.35 10.98
CA ALA A 133 7.53 21.11 12.05
C ALA A 133 6.17 21.74 11.66
N PRO A 134 6.02 22.39 10.48
CA PRO A 134 4.73 22.90 10.05
C PRO A 134 3.74 21.77 9.70
N GLU A 135 4.21 20.65 9.15
CA GLU A 135 3.36 19.49 8.83
C GLU A 135 2.83 18.78 10.08
N LEU A 136 3.67 18.62 11.11
CA LEU A 136 3.28 18.01 12.37
C LEU A 136 2.32 18.94 13.14
N ALA A 137 2.55 20.26 13.10
CA ALA A 137 1.61 21.25 13.61
C ALA A 137 0.28 21.24 12.83
N GLN A 138 0.32 21.04 11.51
CA GLN A 138 -0.88 20.91 10.69
C GLN A 138 -1.63 19.61 10.98
N ALA A 139 -0.93 18.49 11.16
CA ALA A 139 -1.50 17.20 11.53
C ALA A 139 -2.14 17.27 12.93
N GLN A 140 -1.48 17.89 13.91
CA GLN A 140 -2.06 18.13 15.23
C GLN A 140 -3.31 19.00 15.18
N LYS A 141 -3.31 20.07 14.36
CA LYS A 141 -4.51 20.89 14.12
C LYS A 141 -5.64 20.08 13.46
N ARG A 142 -5.32 19.21 12.51
CA ARG A 142 -6.31 18.31 11.88
C ARG A 142 -6.90 17.34 12.91
N ILE A 143 -6.07 16.75 13.77
CA ILE A 143 -6.53 15.86 14.85
C ILE A 143 -7.45 16.61 15.81
N GLN A 144 -7.07 17.80 16.27
CA GLN A 144 -7.92 18.62 17.14
C GLN A 144 -9.24 19.01 16.47
N ASN A 145 -9.22 19.30 15.17
CA ASN A 145 -10.44 19.59 14.42
C ASN A 145 -11.32 18.34 14.30
N LEU A 146 -10.74 17.17 13.99
CA LEU A 146 -11.47 15.91 13.92
C LEU A 146 -12.07 15.52 15.27
N GLU A 147 -11.39 15.79 16.38
CA GLU A 147 -11.94 15.58 17.72
C GLU A 147 -13.11 16.52 18.05
N LYS A 148 -13.03 17.79 17.61
CA LYS A 148 -14.15 18.74 17.72
C LYS A 148 -15.33 18.28 16.86
N PHE A 149 -15.09 17.83 15.63
CA PHE A 149 -16.13 17.26 14.78
C PHE A 149 -16.75 16.03 15.43
N LYS A 150 -15.94 15.11 15.95
CA LYS A 150 -16.42 13.92 16.65
C LYS A 150 -17.37 14.29 17.79
N LYS A 151 -17.01 15.28 18.62
CA LYS A 151 -17.90 15.77 19.68
C LYS A 151 -19.18 16.37 19.12
N LEU A 152 -19.08 17.23 18.11
CA LEU A 152 -20.23 17.85 17.46
C LEU A 152 -21.16 16.81 16.82
N PHE A 153 -20.63 15.75 16.22
CA PHE A 153 -21.40 14.64 15.66
C PHE A 153 -22.14 13.87 16.75
N PHE A 154 -21.50 13.57 17.87
CA PHE A 154 -22.18 12.92 18.99
C PHE A 154 -23.27 13.80 19.59
N ASP A 155 -23.01 15.10 19.77
CA ASP A 155 -24.02 16.03 20.27
C ASP A 155 -25.20 16.16 19.30
N MET A 156 -24.93 16.19 17.99
CA MET A 156 -25.97 16.25 16.95
C MET A 156 -26.76 14.95 16.86
N GLU A 157 -26.11 13.79 16.96
CA GLU A 157 -26.76 12.48 16.96
C GLU A 157 -27.67 12.33 18.18
N GLN A 158 -27.21 12.78 19.35
CA GLN A 158 -28.02 12.79 20.57
C GLN A 158 -29.24 13.72 20.44
N GLN A 159 -29.06 14.91 19.86
CA GLN A 159 -30.18 15.84 19.60
C GLN A 159 -31.17 15.27 18.58
N TRP A 160 -30.67 14.58 17.55
CA TRP A 160 -31.52 13.94 16.55
C TRP A 160 -32.31 12.79 17.15
N GLU A 161 -31.69 11.94 17.98
CA GLU A 161 -32.36 10.83 18.65
C GLU A 161 -33.43 11.35 19.63
N HIS A 162 -33.14 12.44 20.35
CA HIS A 162 -34.11 13.11 21.21
C HIS A 162 -35.31 13.64 20.40
N ALA A 163 -35.04 14.43 19.36
CA ALA A 163 -36.10 15.04 18.57
C ALA A 163 -36.91 13.98 17.79
N ARG A 164 -36.29 12.86 17.38
CA ARG A 164 -36.99 11.71 16.81
C ARG A 164 -37.92 11.05 17.83
N SER A 165 -37.46 10.86 19.06
CA SER A 165 -38.29 10.33 20.15
C SER A 165 -39.49 11.25 20.43
N GLU A 166 -39.27 12.55 20.52
CA GLU A 166 -40.34 13.54 20.73
C GLU A 166 -41.32 13.59 19.55
N ALA A 167 -40.81 13.55 18.31
CA ALA A 167 -41.64 13.49 17.12
C ALA A 167 -42.51 12.22 17.08
N GLN A 168 -41.97 11.09 17.52
CA GLN A 168 -42.71 9.84 17.63
C GLN A 168 -43.79 9.92 18.72
N GLN A 169 -43.51 10.56 19.86
CA GLN A 169 -44.52 10.80 20.91
C GLN A 169 -45.65 11.72 20.42
N TYR A 170 -45.34 12.80 19.69
CA TYR A 170 -46.36 13.67 19.11
C TYR A 170 -47.18 12.95 18.04
N TYR A 171 -46.56 12.09 17.23
CA TYR A 171 -47.25 11.27 16.25
C TYR A 171 -48.21 10.26 16.93
N GLU A 172 -47.77 9.58 17.99
CA GLU A 172 -48.62 8.67 18.77
C GLU A 172 -49.81 9.40 19.41
N GLN A 173 -49.59 10.61 19.94
CA GLN A 173 -50.65 11.45 20.50
C GLN A 173 -51.63 11.95 19.42
N LEU A 174 -51.13 12.34 18.24
CA LEU A 174 -51.96 12.71 17.08
C LEU A 174 -52.80 11.52 16.60
N MET A 175 -52.24 10.32 16.53
CA MET A 175 -52.95 9.10 16.15
C MET A 175 -54.05 8.75 17.16
N ALA A 176 -53.76 8.89 18.47
CA ALA A 176 -54.75 8.68 19.53
C ALA A 176 -55.90 9.71 19.45
N MET A 177 -55.60 11.00 19.21
CA MET A 177 -56.61 12.05 19.07
C MET A 177 -57.35 12.02 17.73
N SER A 178 -56.77 11.42 16.68
CA SER A 178 -57.44 11.27 15.38
C SER A 178 -58.66 10.33 15.45
N ALA A 179 -58.71 9.45 16.45
CA ALA A 179 -59.85 8.58 16.71
C ALA A 179 -60.99 9.28 17.48
N GLU A 180 -60.68 10.33 18.24
CA GLU A 180 -61.60 11.15 19.04
C GLU A 180 -61.52 12.61 18.58
N VAL A 181 -62.08 12.92 17.40
CA VAL A 181 -62.06 14.27 16.80
C VAL A 181 -63.06 15.20 17.50
N GLU A 182 -62.85 15.50 18.78
CA GLU A 182 -63.65 16.48 19.52
C GLU A 182 -62.97 17.86 19.64
N ASP A 183 -61.63 17.95 19.54
CA ASP A 183 -60.88 19.21 19.70
C ASP A 183 -59.90 19.49 18.52
N PRO A 184 -60.33 20.15 17.43
CA PRO A 184 -59.48 20.45 16.27
C PRO A 184 -58.35 21.44 16.57
N GLU A 185 -58.48 22.30 17.59
CA GLU A 185 -57.45 23.29 17.94
C GLU A 185 -56.23 22.64 18.58
N LYS A 186 -56.42 21.68 19.49
CA LYS A 186 -55.32 20.94 20.13
C LYS A 186 -54.58 20.05 19.13
N PHE A 187 -55.31 19.45 18.19
CA PHE A 187 -54.73 18.68 17.08
C PHE A 187 -53.81 19.55 16.21
N ASN A 188 -54.27 20.73 15.79
CA ASN A 188 -53.46 21.67 15.01
C ASN A 188 -52.25 22.20 15.79
N GLN A 189 -52.38 22.39 17.12
CA GLN A 189 -51.24 22.77 17.97
C GLN A 189 -50.19 21.67 18.05
N LEU A 190 -50.58 20.39 18.22
CA LEU A 190 -49.65 19.26 18.22
C LEU A 190 -48.97 19.07 16.86
N LEU A 191 -49.71 19.26 15.77
CA LEU A 191 -49.17 19.19 14.41
C LEU A 191 -48.12 20.29 14.19
N ASN A 192 -48.38 21.51 14.68
CA ASN A 192 -47.42 22.61 14.61
C ASN A 192 -46.18 22.34 15.47
N GLN A 193 -46.33 21.73 16.65
CA GLN A 193 -45.20 21.33 17.51
C GLN A 193 -44.36 20.22 16.87
N TYR A 194 -45.01 19.24 16.22
CA TYR A 194 -44.33 18.21 15.43
C TYR A 194 -43.53 18.84 14.28
N ASN A 195 -44.13 19.77 13.53
CA ASN A 195 -43.45 20.45 12.43
C ASN A 195 -42.28 21.33 12.91
N SER A 196 -42.43 22.04 14.04
CA SER A 196 -41.35 22.89 14.58
C SER A 196 -40.15 22.09 15.05
N LEU A 197 -40.30 20.84 15.51
CA LEU A 197 -39.16 19.98 15.86
C LEU A 197 -38.23 19.73 14.67
N TYR A 198 -38.79 19.55 13.47
CA TYR A 198 -37.98 19.35 12.26
C TYR A 198 -37.30 20.65 11.81
N ASP A 199 -37.98 21.79 11.97
CA ASP A 199 -37.40 23.11 11.68
C ASP A 199 -36.23 23.43 12.64
N ASP A 200 -36.35 23.08 13.92
CA ASP A 200 -35.30 23.27 14.92
C ASP A 200 -34.07 22.40 14.62
N ILE A 201 -34.24 21.09 14.35
CA ILE A 201 -33.15 20.19 13.93
C ILE A 201 -32.43 20.76 12.69
N HIS A 202 -33.19 21.30 11.74
CA HIS A 202 -32.68 21.87 10.50
C HIS A 202 -31.89 23.17 10.73
N GLN A 203 -32.33 23.99 11.68
CA GLN A 203 -31.60 25.19 12.09
C GLN A 203 -30.28 24.83 12.79
N HIS A 204 -30.27 23.75 13.58
CA HIS A 204 -29.04 23.23 14.20
C HIS A 204 -28.04 22.69 13.17
N PHE A 205 -28.51 21.96 12.15
CA PHE A 205 -27.66 21.47 11.06
C PHE A 205 -27.03 22.61 10.25
N THR A 206 -27.80 23.64 9.94
CA THR A 206 -27.31 24.81 9.18
C THR A 206 -26.39 25.71 10.00
N SER A 207 -26.63 25.85 11.30
CA SER A 207 -25.77 26.62 12.21
C SER A 207 -24.43 25.94 12.48
N ALA A 208 -24.39 24.60 12.58
CA ALA A 208 -23.16 23.83 12.76
C ALA A 208 -22.20 23.92 11.57
N VAL A 209 -22.73 24.02 10.35
CA VAL A 209 -21.94 24.18 9.11
C VAL A 209 -21.49 25.63 8.89
N SER A 210 -22.20 26.61 9.45
CA SER A 210 -21.96 28.03 9.21
C SER A 210 -21.17 28.73 10.33
N ALA A 211 -20.73 28.01 11.36
CA ALA A 211 -19.95 28.60 12.44
C ALA A 211 -18.62 29.17 11.90
N PRO A 212 -18.38 30.50 12.00
CA PRO A 212 -17.17 31.11 11.50
C PRO A 212 -16.01 30.70 12.41
N THR A 213 -15.11 29.87 11.91
CA THR A 213 -13.77 29.77 12.50
C THR A 213 -13.06 31.09 12.21
N ASP A 214 -13.09 31.99 13.20
CA ASP A 214 -12.24 33.16 13.32
C ASP A 214 -10.78 32.69 13.37
N THR A 215 -10.18 32.53 12.20
CA THR A 215 -8.74 32.59 11.99
C THR A 215 -8.54 32.76 10.50
N GLY A 216 -8.37 34.03 10.10
CA GLY A 216 -8.06 34.40 8.73
C GLY A 216 -6.78 33.73 8.29
N GLN A 217 -6.89 32.68 7.50
CA GLN A 217 -5.93 32.30 6.48
C GLN A 217 -6.60 31.28 5.56
N SER A 218 -6.70 31.71 4.30
CA SER A 218 -6.99 30.92 3.12
C SER A 218 -6.22 29.60 3.13
N ASP A 219 -6.89 28.49 3.49
CA ASP A 219 -6.51 27.12 3.11
C ASP A 219 -7.51 26.03 3.58
N ALA A 220 -8.69 26.42 4.09
CA ALA A 220 -9.76 25.49 4.46
C ALA A 220 -10.51 24.84 3.27
N THR A 221 -10.06 25.04 2.04
CA THR A 221 -10.68 24.44 0.83
C THR A 221 -10.21 23.01 0.54
N ARG A 222 -9.32 22.44 1.37
CA ARG A 222 -8.74 21.09 1.15
C ARG A 222 -9.14 20.00 2.15
N LEU A 223 -9.98 20.28 3.15
CA LEU A 223 -10.33 19.30 4.19
C LEU A 223 -11.83 18.98 4.31
N VAL A 224 -12.59 19.11 3.21
CA VAL A 224 -13.95 18.56 3.07
C VAL A 224 -14.02 17.82 1.72
N THR A 225 -13.33 16.69 1.65
CA THR A 225 -13.29 15.77 0.50
C THR A 225 -13.72 14.36 0.92
N VAL A 226 -14.74 14.25 1.78
CA VAL A 226 -15.34 12.94 2.12
C VAL A 226 -16.86 12.91 1.90
N THR A 227 -17.53 14.05 1.76
CA THR A 227 -18.85 14.13 1.13
C THR A 227 -18.73 14.91 -0.17
N ARG A 228 -18.27 14.20 -1.21
CA ARG A 228 -18.29 14.67 -2.59
C ARG A 228 -19.74 14.69 -3.10
N ALA A 229 -20.61 15.49 -2.48
CA ALA A 229 -21.65 16.16 -3.24
C ALA A 229 -20.90 17.23 -4.04
N ASP A 230 -20.91 17.08 -5.36
CA ASP A 230 -20.33 18.06 -6.27
C ASP A 230 -20.78 19.48 -5.84
N PRO A 231 -19.90 20.49 -5.69
CA PRO A 231 -20.31 21.85 -5.33
C PRO A 231 -21.44 22.38 -6.24
N ARG A 232 -21.55 21.87 -7.46
CA ARG A 232 -22.70 22.10 -8.36
C ARG A 232 -24.02 21.52 -7.85
N THR A 233 -24.05 20.27 -7.38
CA THR A 233 -25.28 19.67 -6.85
C THR A 233 -25.71 20.33 -5.53
N ALA A 234 -24.78 20.79 -4.70
CA ALA A 234 -25.12 21.55 -3.51
C ALA A 234 -25.72 22.94 -3.83
N GLU A 235 -25.21 23.63 -4.86
CA GLU A 235 -25.77 24.90 -5.35
C GLU A 235 -27.15 24.71 -5.99
N GLU A 236 -27.34 23.63 -6.75
CA GLU A 236 -28.62 23.30 -7.39
C GLU A 236 -29.67 22.84 -6.37
N LEU A 237 -29.27 22.06 -5.36
CA LEU A 237 -30.14 21.70 -4.23
C LEU A 237 -30.57 22.95 -3.45
N ASN A 238 -29.65 23.89 -3.20
CA ASN A 238 -29.98 25.15 -2.56
C ASN A 238 -30.91 26.03 -3.42
N LYS A 239 -30.76 26.03 -4.75
CA LYS A 239 -31.71 26.68 -5.66
C LYS A 239 -33.09 26.05 -5.59
N LEU A 240 -33.18 24.71 -5.66
CA LEU A 240 -34.46 23.99 -5.53
C LEU A 240 -35.12 24.27 -4.17
N ARG A 241 -34.33 24.33 -3.09
CA ARG A 241 -34.82 24.61 -1.74
C ARG A 241 -35.32 26.05 -1.58
N ASN A 242 -34.62 27.02 -2.18
CA ASN A 242 -35.05 28.42 -2.19
C ASN A 242 -36.31 28.62 -3.04
N VAL A 243 -36.42 27.92 -4.17
CA VAL A 243 -37.63 27.91 -5.01
C VAL A 243 -38.81 27.27 -4.26
N ALA A 244 -38.60 26.17 -3.54
CA ALA A 244 -39.64 25.55 -2.71
C ALA A 244 -40.10 26.48 -1.57
N ALA A 245 -39.18 27.17 -0.89
CA ALA A 245 -39.53 28.14 0.15
C ALA A 245 -40.35 29.33 -0.38
N ASP A 246 -40.00 29.86 -1.56
CA ASP A 246 -40.76 30.94 -2.18
C ASP A 246 -42.14 30.47 -2.66
N GLN A 247 -42.25 29.22 -3.11
CA GLN A 247 -43.54 28.58 -3.44
C GLN A 247 -44.46 28.47 -2.23
N HIS A 248 -43.98 28.00 -1.08
CA HIS A 248 -44.80 27.94 0.14
C HIS A 248 -45.28 29.32 0.58
N LYS A 249 -44.46 30.36 0.38
CA LYS A 249 -44.82 31.75 0.68
C LYS A 249 -45.91 32.29 -0.25
N ILE A 250 -45.88 31.92 -1.53
CA ILE A 250 -46.90 32.29 -2.51
C ILE A 250 -48.21 31.55 -2.22
N ILE A 251 -48.15 30.26 -1.91
CA ILE A 251 -49.32 29.45 -1.51
C ILE A 251 -49.97 30.05 -0.26
N GLY A 252 -49.20 30.41 0.77
CA GLY A 252 -49.72 31.05 1.97
C GLY A 252 -50.37 32.41 1.71
N LYS A 253 -49.81 33.22 0.81
CA LYS A 253 -50.42 34.50 0.39
C LYS A 253 -51.74 34.29 -0.35
N LEU A 254 -51.82 33.29 -1.22
CA LEU A 254 -53.03 32.99 -1.99
C LEU A 254 -54.12 32.33 -1.14
N GLN A 255 -53.75 31.44 -0.21
CA GLN A 255 -54.69 30.90 0.79
C GLN A 255 -55.30 32.02 1.64
N LYS A 256 -54.48 32.99 2.05
CA LYS A 256 -54.95 34.17 2.78
C LYS A 256 -55.87 35.04 1.92
N GLN A 257 -55.52 35.27 0.65
CA GLN A 257 -56.40 36.00 -0.28
C GLN A 257 -57.71 35.25 -0.58
N LEU A 258 -57.70 33.92 -0.60
CA LEU A 258 -58.90 33.09 -0.77
C LEU A 258 -59.79 33.11 0.48
N GLN A 259 -59.19 33.24 1.67
CA GLN A 259 -59.89 33.39 2.95
C GLN A 259 -60.48 34.80 3.12
N ASP A 260 -59.80 35.82 2.60
CA ASP A 260 -60.23 37.23 2.66
C ASP A 260 -61.23 37.61 1.54
N ALA A 261 -61.30 36.85 0.45
CA ALA A 261 -62.23 37.11 -0.66
C ALA A 261 -63.69 36.83 -0.27
N GLN A 262 -64.55 37.86 -0.32
CA GLN A 262 -65.97 37.76 0.03
C GLN A 262 -66.90 37.64 -1.20
N SER A 263 -66.44 38.05 -2.38
CA SER A 263 -67.20 37.98 -3.64
C SER A 263 -66.94 36.66 -4.39
N ALA A 264 -67.98 36.09 -5.02
CA ALA A 264 -67.85 34.90 -5.85
C ALA A 264 -66.93 35.12 -7.07
N GLU A 265 -66.93 36.34 -7.61
CA GLU A 265 -66.12 36.73 -8.77
C GLU A 265 -64.62 36.83 -8.42
N GLU A 266 -64.30 37.31 -7.21
CA GLU A 266 -62.92 37.35 -6.69
C GLU A 266 -62.41 35.95 -6.37
N LYS A 267 -63.26 35.07 -5.83
CA LYS A 267 -62.91 33.66 -5.59
C LYS A 267 -62.58 32.94 -6.90
N GLU A 268 -63.34 33.18 -7.96
CA GLU A 268 -63.10 32.56 -9.27
C GLU A 268 -61.80 33.07 -9.91
N ALA A 269 -61.48 34.36 -9.76
CA ALA A 269 -60.20 34.91 -10.19
C ALA A 269 -59.00 34.31 -9.42
N VAL A 270 -59.12 34.13 -8.10
CA VAL A 270 -58.08 33.47 -7.29
C VAL A 270 -57.95 31.99 -7.64
N ILE A 271 -59.05 31.30 -7.96
CA ILE A 271 -59.02 29.89 -8.41
C ILE A 271 -58.33 29.76 -9.77
N GLN A 272 -58.57 30.67 -10.72
CA GLN A 272 -57.86 30.67 -12.00
C GLN A 272 -56.35 30.97 -11.82
N GLN A 273 -56.01 31.88 -10.92
CA GLN A 273 -54.61 32.16 -10.57
C GLN A 273 -53.94 30.96 -9.90
N LEU A 274 -54.65 30.25 -9.02
CA LEU A 274 -54.20 28.99 -8.42
C LEU A 274 -54.00 27.90 -9.47
N GLN A 275 -54.93 27.72 -10.41
CA GLN A 275 -54.78 26.76 -11.51
C GLN A 275 -53.55 27.06 -12.36
N GLY A 276 -53.32 28.34 -12.72
CA GLY A 276 -52.14 28.74 -13.49
C GLY A 276 -50.82 28.46 -12.74
N GLN A 277 -50.79 28.71 -11.43
CA GLN A 277 -49.61 28.40 -10.61
C GLN A 277 -49.42 26.89 -10.40
N LEU A 278 -50.51 26.12 -10.29
CA LEU A 278 -50.46 24.66 -10.15
C LEU A 278 -49.95 24.01 -11.44
N GLU A 279 -50.36 24.52 -12.61
CA GLU A 279 -49.82 24.09 -13.90
C GLU A 279 -48.33 24.44 -14.06
N GLN A 280 -47.92 25.61 -13.58
CA GLN A 280 -46.51 26.01 -13.54
C GLN A 280 -45.71 25.12 -12.56
N GLN A 281 -46.28 24.78 -11.41
CA GLN A 281 -45.67 23.87 -10.44
C GLN A 281 -45.55 22.45 -11.00
N LEU A 282 -46.57 21.95 -11.69
CA LEU A 282 -46.53 20.66 -12.38
C LEU A 282 -45.39 20.62 -13.41
N ARG A 283 -45.14 21.74 -14.10
CA ARG A 283 -44.03 21.85 -15.05
C ARG A 283 -42.67 21.84 -14.34
N TYR A 284 -42.52 22.57 -13.24
CA TYR A 284 -41.28 22.55 -12.45
C TYR A 284 -41.00 21.18 -11.82
N VAL A 285 -42.04 20.48 -11.35
CA VAL A 285 -41.90 19.13 -10.80
C VAL A 285 -41.39 18.18 -11.89
N LYS A 286 -42.00 18.19 -13.08
CA LYS A 286 -41.52 17.38 -14.22
C LYS A 286 -40.09 17.71 -14.64
N GLU A 287 -39.72 18.98 -14.63
CA GLU A 287 -38.35 19.41 -14.94
C GLU A 287 -37.36 18.93 -13.86
N SER A 288 -37.75 19.00 -12.58
CA SER A 288 -36.95 18.47 -11.48
C SER A 288 -36.84 16.94 -11.51
N GLU A 289 -37.90 16.21 -11.86
CA GLU A 289 -37.86 14.74 -12.08
C GLU A 289 -36.87 14.37 -13.19
N THR A 290 -36.87 15.14 -14.29
CA THR A 290 -35.93 14.93 -15.39
C THR A 290 -34.49 15.22 -14.97
N CYS A 291 -34.28 16.26 -14.16
CA CYS A 291 -32.95 16.59 -13.61
C CYS A 291 -32.46 15.51 -12.63
N VAL A 292 -33.35 15.02 -11.74
CA VAL A 292 -33.03 13.94 -10.81
C VAL A 292 -32.67 12.67 -11.57
N GLN A 293 -33.42 12.29 -12.62
CA GLN A 293 -33.08 11.14 -13.46
C GLN A 293 -31.69 11.30 -14.12
N LEU A 294 -31.36 12.51 -14.57
CA LEU A 294 -30.02 12.78 -15.11
C LEU A 294 -28.94 12.61 -14.04
N LEU A 295 -29.15 13.16 -12.84
CA LEU A 295 -28.23 13.02 -11.71
C LEU A 295 -28.09 11.57 -11.25
N GLU A 296 -29.18 10.79 -11.22
CA GLU A 296 -29.16 9.36 -10.93
C GLU A 296 -28.33 8.60 -11.97
N SER A 297 -28.48 8.93 -13.26
CA SER A 297 -27.68 8.32 -14.33
C SER A 297 -26.20 8.68 -14.25
N GLU A 298 -25.87 9.93 -13.87
CA GLU A 298 -24.49 10.35 -13.63
C GLU A 298 -23.91 9.66 -12.39
N LEU A 299 -24.70 9.51 -11.32
CA LEU A 299 -24.31 8.78 -10.12
C LEU A 299 -24.00 7.32 -10.46
N GLU A 300 -24.88 6.63 -11.18
CA GLU A 300 -24.68 5.25 -11.62
C GLU A 300 -23.41 5.10 -12.47
N ALA A 301 -23.17 6.05 -13.39
CA ALA A 301 -21.94 6.10 -14.18
C ALA A 301 -20.67 6.30 -13.32
N THR A 302 -20.74 7.14 -12.28
CA THR A 302 -19.61 7.33 -11.36
C THR A 302 -19.36 6.12 -10.47
N ILE A 303 -20.42 5.44 -9.99
CA ILE A 303 -20.31 4.19 -9.23
C ILE A 303 -19.66 3.11 -10.10
N SER A 304 -20.08 2.98 -11.37
CA SER A 304 -19.46 2.02 -12.29
C SER A 304 -17.97 2.30 -12.48
N LYS A 305 -17.56 3.56 -12.61
CA LYS A 305 -16.12 3.93 -12.69
C LYS A 305 -15.37 3.64 -11.40
N LEU A 306 -16.01 3.81 -10.25
CA LEU A 306 -15.41 3.52 -8.95
C LEU A 306 -15.15 2.02 -8.81
N ASN A 307 -16.13 1.18 -9.16
CA ASN A 307 -15.95 -0.27 -9.19
C ASN A 307 -14.86 -0.71 -10.17
N GLU A 308 -14.73 -0.04 -11.33
CA GLU A 308 -13.67 -0.33 -12.29
C GLU A 308 -12.28 0.01 -11.72
N LEU A 309 -12.15 1.13 -11.02
CA LEU A 309 -10.91 1.50 -10.34
C LEU A 309 -10.60 0.58 -9.15
N GLU A 310 -11.61 0.16 -8.40
CA GLU A 310 -11.47 -0.78 -7.29
C GLU A 310 -10.98 -2.14 -7.80
N ASN A 311 -11.55 -2.66 -8.88
CA ASN A 311 -11.07 -3.88 -9.55
C ASN A 311 -9.62 -3.73 -10.07
N GLN A 312 -9.24 -2.56 -10.57
CA GLN A 312 -7.85 -2.28 -10.97
C GLN A 312 -6.90 -2.24 -9.76
N GLN A 313 -7.40 -1.79 -8.60
CA GLN A 313 -6.65 -1.74 -7.35
C GLN A 313 -6.53 -3.11 -6.69
N GLU A 314 -7.54 -3.97 -6.77
CA GLU A 314 -7.44 -5.39 -6.38
C GLU A 314 -6.38 -6.12 -7.23
N GLY A 315 -6.25 -5.80 -8.51
CA GLY A 315 -5.12 -6.25 -9.34
C GLY A 315 -3.74 -5.72 -8.89
N GLY A 316 -3.71 -4.73 -7.99
CA GLY A 316 -2.51 -4.27 -7.28
C GLY A 316 -2.13 -5.16 -6.10
N ALA A 317 -3.09 -5.82 -5.44
CA ALA A 317 -2.82 -6.77 -4.35
C ALA A 317 -2.02 -7.99 -4.84
N ASP A 318 -2.25 -8.42 -6.09
CA ASP A 318 -1.44 -9.46 -6.75
C ASP A 318 0.04 -9.02 -6.91
N LYS A 319 0.28 -7.73 -7.15
CA LYS A 319 1.65 -7.19 -7.25
C LYS A 319 2.32 -7.09 -5.88
N ASP A 320 1.57 -6.74 -4.84
CA ASP A 320 2.10 -6.73 -3.48
C ASP A 320 2.44 -8.15 -3.00
N GLN A 321 1.64 -9.14 -3.38
CA GLN A 321 1.96 -10.55 -3.13
C GLN A 321 3.21 -11.00 -3.91
N GLU A 322 3.36 -10.62 -5.18
CA GLU A 322 4.56 -10.91 -5.97
C GLU A 322 5.83 -10.25 -5.38
N ILE A 323 5.71 -9.02 -4.86
CA ILE A 323 6.80 -8.31 -4.17
C ILE A 323 7.20 -9.05 -2.88
N GLU A 324 6.23 -9.56 -2.13
CA GLU A 324 6.51 -10.25 -0.87
C GLU A 324 7.11 -11.66 -1.12
N GLU A 325 6.65 -12.37 -2.14
CA GLU A 325 7.30 -13.60 -2.62
C GLU A 325 8.75 -13.33 -3.08
N MET A 326 8.98 -12.22 -3.80
CA MET A 326 10.31 -11.81 -4.23
C MET A 326 11.23 -11.49 -3.03
N ARG A 327 10.70 -10.84 -1.99
CA ARG A 327 11.44 -10.60 -0.73
C ARG A 327 11.77 -11.90 0.00
N ALA A 328 10.84 -12.85 0.07
CA ALA A 328 11.08 -14.15 0.68
C ALA A 328 12.19 -14.92 -0.06
N THR A 329 12.19 -14.91 -1.39
CA THR A 329 13.25 -15.55 -2.19
C THR A 329 14.61 -14.86 -2.03
N LEU A 330 14.66 -13.52 -1.98
CA LEU A 330 15.90 -12.78 -1.69
C LEU A 330 16.44 -13.10 -0.29
N HIS A 331 15.57 -13.20 0.70
CA HIS A 331 15.98 -13.56 2.06
C HIS A 331 16.55 -14.99 2.10
N GLN A 332 15.91 -15.93 1.40
CA GLN A 332 16.41 -17.29 1.27
C GLN A 332 17.79 -17.32 0.58
N PHE A 333 17.97 -16.61 -0.54
CA PHE A 333 19.27 -16.50 -1.20
C PHE A 333 20.35 -15.90 -0.29
N THR A 334 19.98 -14.91 0.54
CA THR A 334 20.91 -14.30 1.48
C THR A 334 21.38 -15.30 2.54
N LEU A 335 20.46 -16.12 3.06
CA LEU A 335 20.78 -17.18 4.02
C LEU A 335 21.65 -18.27 3.37
N GLU A 336 21.28 -18.73 2.18
CA GLU A 336 22.05 -19.74 1.44
C GLU A 336 23.46 -19.23 1.08
N THR A 337 23.59 -17.96 0.71
CA THR A 337 24.89 -17.33 0.45
C THR A 337 25.74 -17.28 1.72
N LYS A 338 25.12 -16.96 2.86
CA LYS A 338 25.80 -16.97 4.16
C LYS A 338 26.29 -18.37 4.53
N ASP A 339 25.47 -19.40 4.37
CA ASP A 339 25.85 -20.79 4.63
C ASP A 339 26.98 -21.25 3.71
N LEU A 340 26.94 -20.85 2.43
CA LEU A 340 27.98 -21.18 1.47
C LEU A 340 29.31 -20.49 1.81
N LEU A 341 29.27 -19.23 2.27
CA LEU A 341 30.44 -18.52 2.77
C LEU A 341 31.04 -19.19 4.01
N LEU A 342 30.21 -19.63 4.96
CA LEU A 342 30.69 -20.39 6.12
C LEU A 342 31.33 -21.72 5.70
N HIS A 343 30.76 -22.39 4.70
CA HIS A 343 31.33 -23.61 4.17
C HIS A 343 32.67 -23.37 3.46
N LEU A 344 32.79 -22.29 2.69
CA LEU A 344 34.05 -21.86 2.09
C LEU A 344 35.10 -21.54 3.15
N GLU A 345 34.75 -20.80 4.20
CA GLU A 345 35.67 -20.51 5.31
C GLU A 345 36.15 -21.79 5.98
N THR A 346 35.26 -22.77 6.16
CA THR A 346 35.62 -24.08 6.71
C THR A 346 36.60 -24.83 5.79
N LEU A 347 36.35 -24.83 4.48
CA LEU A 347 37.21 -25.46 3.49
C LEU A 347 38.55 -24.74 3.31
N GLU A 348 38.58 -23.42 3.43
CA GLU A 348 39.81 -22.63 3.44
C GLU A 348 40.64 -22.95 4.68
N LYS A 349 39.99 -23.05 5.84
CA LYS A 349 40.66 -23.45 7.08
C LYS A 349 41.21 -24.88 6.98
N GLU A 350 40.44 -25.83 6.45
CA GLU A 350 40.90 -27.19 6.22
C GLU A 350 42.06 -27.24 5.23
N ASN A 351 42.02 -26.47 4.14
CA ASN A 351 43.15 -26.36 3.21
C ASN A 351 44.39 -25.73 3.86
N LEU A 352 44.23 -24.72 4.71
CA LEU A 352 45.33 -24.14 5.47
C LEU A 352 45.93 -25.14 6.44
N GLU A 353 45.10 -25.91 7.15
CA GLU A 353 45.53 -26.99 8.04
C GLU A 353 46.27 -28.10 7.26
N LEU A 354 45.75 -28.52 6.10
CA LEU A 354 46.39 -29.50 5.21
C LEU A 354 47.71 -28.97 4.63
N LYS A 355 47.79 -27.68 4.34
CA LYS A 355 49.02 -27.05 3.85
C LYS A 355 50.06 -26.94 4.97
N ASP A 356 49.65 -26.64 6.19
CA ASP A 356 50.55 -26.60 7.35
C ASP A 356 51.04 -28.00 7.75
N THR A 357 50.19 -29.03 7.65
CA THR A 357 50.64 -30.43 7.82
C THR A 357 51.56 -30.87 6.69
N THR A 358 51.26 -30.55 5.43
CA THR A 358 52.15 -30.84 4.28
C THR A 358 53.50 -30.13 4.41
N ASN A 359 53.52 -28.89 4.87
CA ASN A 359 54.77 -28.15 5.10
C ASN A 359 55.54 -28.61 6.36
N ARG A 360 54.87 -29.22 7.34
CA ARG A 360 55.53 -29.86 8.50
C ARG A 360 56.01 -31.28 8.21
N ASP A 361 55.47 -31.94 7.18
CA ASP A 361 55.86 -33.27 6.71
C ASP A 361 56.94 -33.25 5.59
N ASP A 362 57.89 -32.31 5.68
CA ASP A 362 59.29 -32.56 5.26
C ASP A 362 59.95 -33.58 6.24
N SER A 363 59.24 -34.69 6.46
CA SER A 363 59.54 -35.75 7.41
C SER A 363 60.14 -36.92 6.63
N PRO A 364 61.19 -37.60 7.15
CA PRO A 364 61.87 -38.73 6.51
C PRO A 364 60.93 -39.91 6.17
N ALA A 365 59.68 -39.88 6.64
CA ALA A 365 58.64 -40.85 6.28
C ALA A 365 58.17 -40.72 4.83
N LEU A 366 58.07 -39.51 4.27
CA LEU A 366 57.63 -39.31 2.88
C LEU A 366 58.71 -39.79 1.90
N SER A 367 59.98 -39.52 2.20
CA SER A 367 61.11 -40.02 1.41
C SER A 367 61.30 -41.54 1.52
N GLN A 368 61.04 -42.14 2.69
CA GLN A 368 60.98 -43.61 2.86
C GLN A 368 59.82 -44.26 2.11
N LEU A 369 58.64 -43.62 2.07
CA LEU A 369 57.51 -44.12 1.32
C LEU A 369 57.76 -44.00 -0.20
N GLN A 370 58.39 -42.92 -0.64
CA GLN A 370 58.76 -42.72 -2.03
C GLN A 370 59.87 -43.71 -2.47
N GLN A 371 60.84 -44.00 -1.59
CA GLN A 371 61.84 -45.07 -1.83
C GLN A 371 61.19 -46.45 -1.90
N SER A 372 60.32 -46.81 -0.96
CA SER A 372 59.66 -48.12 -0.99
C SER A 372 58.73 -48.27 -2.21
N TYR A 373 58.13 -47.19 -2.69
CA TYR A 373 57.38 -47.19 -3.95
C TYR A 373 58.29 -47.45 -5.16
N THR A 374 59.46 -46.80 -5.23
CA THR A 374 60.43 -47.07 -6.31
C THR A 374 61.01 -48.48 -6.26
N GLU A 375 61.28 -49.02 -5.08
CA GLU A 375 61.73 -50.40 -4.91
C GLU A 375 60.64 -51.39 -5.34
N LEU A 376 59.39 -51.15 -4.98
CA LEU A 376 58.27 -51.99 -5.38
C LEU A 376 58.06 -51.94 -6.90
N GLN A 377 58.18 -50.75 -7.51
CA GLN A 377 58.11 -50.60 -8.97
C GLN A 377 59.24 -51.35 -9.68
N ALA A 378 60.46 -51.33 -9.13
CA ALA A 378 61.59 -52.10 -9.66
C ALA A 378 61.35 -53.63 -9.55
N GLN A 379 60.77 -54.10 -8.44
CA GLN A 379 60.40 -55.50 -8.26
C GLN A 379 59.32 -55.94 -9.25
N TYR A 380 58.34 -55.07 -9.55
CA TYR A 380 57.34 -55.35 -10.57
C TYR A 380 57.95 -55.44 -11.96
N THR A 381 58.87 -54.55 -12.33
CA THR A 381 59.57 -54.63 -13.62
C THR A 381 60.42 -55.90 -13.73
N GLU A 382 61.11 -56.30 -12.66
CA GLU A 382 61.90 -57.54 -12.66
C GLU A 382 61.01 -58.79 -12.74
N LEU A 383 59.82 -58.76 -12.11
CA LEU A 383 58.81 -59.81 -12.24
C LEU A 383 58.24 -59.88 -13.66
N GLU A 384 57.95 -58.74 -14.28
CA GLU A 384 57.52 -58.68 -15.68
C GLU A 384 58.58 -59.22 -16.64
N GLU A 385 59.86 -58.86 -16.45
CA GLU A 385 60.98 -59.41 -17.23
C GLU A 385 61.12 -60.92 -17.04
N ARG A 386 61.08 -61.43 -15.80
CA ARG A 386 61.08 -62.87 -15.53
C ARG A 386 59.88 -63.58 -16.14
N TYR A 387 58.71 -62.96 -16.12
CA TYR A 387 57.51 -63.54 -16.74
C TYR A 387 57.64 -63.59 -18.26
N LEU A 388 58.25 -62.57 -18.88
CA LEU A 388 58.58 -62.54 -20.31
C LEU A 388 59.65 -63.59 -20.66
N GLU A 389 60.66 -63.80 -19.83
CA GLU A 389 61.66 -64.87 -20.00
C GLU A 389 61.06 -66.27 -19.88
N LEU A 390 60.19 -66.50 -18.89
CA LEU A 390 59.49 -67.78 -18.71
C LEU A 390 58.53 -68.05 -19.87
N ARG A 391 57.82 -67.02 -20.35
CA ARG A 391 56.95 -67.11 -21.53
C ARG A 391 57.72 -67.40 -22.81
N SER A 392 58.91 -66.82 -22.99
CA SER A 392 59.74 -67.07 -24.17
C SER A 392 60.43 -68.44 -24.13
N LYS A 393 60.87 -68.92 -22.96
CA LYS A 393 61.40 -70.29 -22.78
C LYS A 393 60.35 -71.39 -22.85
N GLY A 394 59.08 -71.08 -22.53
CA GLY A 394 57.95 -72.03 -22.67
C GLY A 394 57.45 -72.20 -24.10
N SER A 395 58.02 -71.49 -25.08
CA SER A 395 57.61 -71.51 -26.49
C SER A 395 58.63 -72.22 -27.42
N THR A 396 59.57 -72.97 -26.86
CA THR A 396 60.46 -73.92 -27.55
C THR A 396 60.24 -75.32 -26.99
#